data_AF-A0A1Y4DA82-F1
#
_entry.id   AF-A0A1Y4DA82-F1
#
_cell.length_a   1.000
_cell.length_b   1.000
_cell.length_c   1.000
_cell.angle_alpha   90.00
_cell.angle_beta   90.00
_cell.angle_gamma   90.00
#
_symmetry.space_group_name_H-M   'P 1'
#
loop_
_entity.id
_entity.type
_entity.pdbx_description
1 polymer ?
#
loop_
_entity_poly.entity_id
_entity_poly.type
_entity_poly.pdbx_seq_one_letter_code
_entity_poly.pdbx_strand_id
1 'polypeptide(L)'
;MRKTILVLGLLAGASLFCAAQAETGKAADRKEDKNRPGVETVIKKSSAPKQTPAEEKKAFEQRRKLIKKLVKQYRKASDEQKPALKEQLSQVVSQSVDAGFAYVKARIAAERENLNNWEKKIQQDEQNIDQIKARRVEELLSGEAERKHKAAQKKWKKQMKKAEKALR
;
A
#
# COMPACT_ATOMS: atom_id res chain seq x y z
N MET A 1 3.31 -53.59 -22.21
CA MET A 1 2.79 -53.21 -20.88
C MET A 1 3.62 -52.06 -20.33
N ARG A 2 2.95 -50.99 -19.89
CA ARG A 2 3.33 -49.92 -18.94
C ARG A 2 2.70 -48.61 -19.41
N LYS A 3 1.47 -48.38 -18.94
CA LYS A 3 0.79 -47.08 -18.98
C LYS A 3 1.29 -46.29 -17.77
N THR A 4 1.98 -45.19 -18.01
CA THR A 4 2.31 -44.21 -16.96
C THR A 4 1.29 -43.10 -17.08
N ILE A 5 0.26 -43.14 -16.24
CA ILE A 5 -0.71 -42.05 -16.07
C ILE A 5 -0.10 -41.11 -15.05
N LEU A 6 0.34 -39.93 -15.49
CA LEU A 6 0.74 -38.84 -14.61
C LEU A 6 -0.36 -37.78 -14.68
N VAL A 7 -1.24 -37.83 -13.68
CA VAL A 7 -2.27 -36.83 -13.42
C VAL A 7 -1.57 -35.59 -12.86
N LEU A 8 -1.32 -34.58 -13.71
CA LEU A 8 -1.14 -33.21 -13.23
C LEU A 8 -2.50 -32.53 -13.22
N GLY A 9 -3.11 -32.53 -12.04
CA GLY A 9 -4.31 -31.78 -11.74
C GLY A 9 -4.05 -30.28 -11.84
N LEU A 10 -4.85 -29.66 -12.71
CA LEU A 10 -5.31 -28.28 -12.69
C LEU A 10 -5.32 -27.64 -11.29
N LEU A 11 -4.66 -26.49 -11.16
CA LEU A 11 -5.07 -25.43 -10.24
C LEU A 11 -5.06 -24.12 -11.01
N ALA A 12 -6.22 -23.86 -11.61
CA ALA A 12 -6.59 -22.57 -12.15
C ALA A 12 -7.11 -21.67 -11.02
N GLY A 13 -6.83 -20.37 -11.14
CA GLY A 13 -7.75 -19.34 -10.65
C GLY A 13 -7.32 -18.61 -9.38
N ALA A 14 -6.81 -17.39 -9.55
CA ALA A 14 -7.30 -16.18 -8.88
C ALA A 14 -6.29 -15.04 -9.09
N SER A 15 -6.47 -14.27 -10.16
CA SER A 15 -5.87 -12.92 -10.26
C SER A 15 -6.80 -12.04 -11.07
N LEU A 16 -8.05 -11.90 -10.61
CA LEU A 16 -8.89 -10.80 -11.06
C LEU A 16 -8.61 -9.59 -10.16
N PHE A 17 -8.04 -8.60 -10.83
CA PHE A 17 -7.43 -7.38 -10.33
C PHE A 17 -8.46 -6.44 -9.66
N CYS A 18 -8.06 -5.89 -8.51
CA CYS A 18 -8.63 -4.69 -7.92
C CYS A 18 -8.66 -3.54 -8.93
N ALA A 19 -9.85 -3.01 -9.23
CA ALA A 19 -9.98 -1.74 -9.94
C ALA A 19 -11.26 -1.02 -9.52
N ALA A 20 -11.23 -0.32 -8.38
CA ALA A 20 -12.11 0.82 -8.13
C ALA A 20 -11.59 1.62 -6.94
N GLN A 21 -10.91 2.76 -7.20
CA GLN A 21 -11.27 4.03 -6.55
C GLN A 21 -10.39 5.15 -7.12
N ALA A 22 -11.05 6.02 -7.88
CA ALA A 22 -10.63 7.38 -8.11
C ALA A 22 -11.92 8.16 -8.36
N GLU A 23 -12.29 9.00 -7.38
CA GLU A 23 -13.11 10.23 -7.46
C GLU A 23 -13.66 10.49 -6.04
N THR A 24 -13.02 11.35 -5.27
CA THR A 24 -13.13 12.83 -5.19
C THR A 24 -13.95 13.21 -3.96
N GLY A 25 -13.37 14.08 -3.14
CA GLY A 25 -13.87 14.39 -1.82
C GLY A 25 -15.07 15.34 -1.81
N LYS A 26 -15.72 15.38 -0.66
CA LYS A 26 -16.37 16.57 -0.15
C LYS A 26 -16.17 16.62 1.35
N ALA A 27 -15.52 17.69 1.79
CA ALA A 27 -15.47 18.13 3.16
C ALA A 27 -16.85 18.64 3.59
N ALA A 28 -17.26 18.28 4.81
CA ALA A 28 -18.27 18.93 5.64
C ALA A 28 -17.87 18.58 7.07
N ASP A 29 -17.08 19.42 7.73
CA ASP A 29 -17.45 20.58 8.54
C ASP A 29 -18.02 20.20 9.92
N ARG A 30 -17.45 20.88 10.91
CA ARG A 30 -17.45 20.61 12.36
C ARG A 30 -18.83 20.76 12.99
N LYS A 31 -19.05 19.99 14.07
CA LYS A 31 -19.55 20.56 15.33
C LYS A 31 -18.79 20.01 16.52
N GLU A 32 -18.21 20.94 17.28
CA GLU A 32 -17.72 20.79 18.65
C GLU A 32 -18.85 20.32 19.57
N ASP A 33 -18.51 19.50 20.55
CA ASP A 33 -19.15 19.63 21.85
C ASP A 33 -18.14 19.43 23.00
N LYS A 34 -18.25 20.31 23.98
CA LYS A 34 -17.31 20.52 25.10
C LYS A 34 -17.75 19.69 26.29
N ASN A 35 -16.85 18.90 26.87
CA ASN A 35 -16.58 18.85 28.34
C ASN A 35 -15.75 17.62 28.76
N ARG A 36 -14.52 17.86 29.21
CA ARG A 36 -13.93 17.27 30.44
C ARG A 36 -12.51 17.85 30.67
N PRO A 37 -12.19 18.37 31.87
CA PRO A 37 -10.83 18.75 32.22
C PRO A 37 -10.10 17.53 32.79
N GLY A 38 -8.99 17.15 32.17
CA GLY A 38 -8.13 16.07 32.64
C GLY A 38 -6.76 16.23 32.00
N VAL A 39 -5.78 16.48 32.84
CA VAL A 39 -4.39 16.75 32.47
C VAL A 39 -3.78 15.50 31.82
N GLU A 40 -3.64 15.51 30.51
CA GLU A 40 -2.71 14.63 29.81
C GLU A 40 -1.81 15.49 28.93
N THR A 41 -0.52 15.48 29.28
CA THR A 41 0.57 15.98 28.47
C THR A 41 0.47 15.42 27.06
N VAL A 42 -0.07 16.23 26.15
CA VAL A 42 -0.09 15.98 24.72
C VAL A 42 1.36 16.01 24.25
N ILE A 43 1.99 14.84 24.22
CA ILE A 43 3.10 14.58 23.30
C ILE A 43 2.48 14.78 21.92
N LYS A 44 2.68 15.98 21.37
CA LYS A 44 2.40 16.32 19.97
C LYS A 44 3.22 15.34 19.14
N LYS A 45 2.64 14.17 18.86
CA LYS A 45 3.07 13.29 17.80
C LYS A 45 2.77 14.08 16.54
N SER A 46 3.74 14.90 16.12
CA SER A 46 3.72 15.52 14.82
C SER A 46 3.59 14.38 13.83
N SER A 47 2.37 14.16 13.35
CA SER A 47 2.16 13.30 12.19
C SER A 47 2.78 14.07 11.04
N ALA A 48 4.09 13.91 10.87
CA ALA A 48 4.78 14.37 9.70
C ALA A 48 3.96 13.93 8.48
N PRO A 49 3.75 14.82 7.49
CA PRO A 49 2.96 14.48 6.32
C PRO A 49 3.46 13.15 5.76
N LYS A 50 2.53 12.19 5.55
CA LYS A 50 2.85 10.89 4.97
C LYS A 50 3.57 11.16 3.66
N GLN A 51 4.86 10.88 3.61
CA GLN A 51 5.67 11.06 2.41
C GLN A 51 5.07 10.21 1.30
N THR A 52 5.04 10.74 0.10
CA THR A 52 4.67 9.93 -1.06
C THR A 52 5.70 8.80 -1.24
N PRO A 53 5.36 7.67 -1.88
CA PRO A 53 6.32 6.58 -2.11
C PRO A 53 7.61 7.05 -2.84
N ALA A 54 7.51 8.08 -3.66
CA ALA A 54 8.65 8.70 -4.34
C ALA A 54 9.56 9.48 -3.37
N GLU A 55 8.98 10.20 -2.41
CA GLU A 55 9.71 10.93 -1.36
C GLU A 55 10.36 9.97 -0.38
N GLU A 56 9.67 8.90 0.03
CA GLU A 56 10.22 7.86 0.91
C GLU A 56 11.43 7.18 0.26
N LYS A 57 11.34 6.87 -1.05
CA LYS A 57 12.45 6.30 -1.81
C LYS A 57 13.64 7.25 -1.90
N LYS A 58 13.39 8.55 -2.13
CA LYS A 58 14.44 9.58 -2.13
C LYS A 58 15.12 9.68 -0.76
N ALA A 59 14.33 9.71 0.32
CA ALA A 59 14.83 9.80 1.68
C ALA A 59 15.64 8.55 2.08
N PHE A 60 15.21 7.35 1.65
CA PHE A 60 15.94 6.11 1.84
C PHE A 60 17.30 6.13 1.13
N GLU A 61 17.33 6.51 -0.16
CA GLU A 61 18.57 6.61 -0.92
C GLU A 61 19.53 7.66 -0.33
N GLN A 62 19.01 8.80 0.16
CA GLN A 62 19.81 9.80 0.85
C GLN A 62 20.45 9.25 2.12
N ARG A 63 19.68 8.57 2.99
CA ARG A 63 20.20 7.91 4.20
C ARG A 63 21.24 6.84 3.86
N ARG A 64 20.97 6.00 2.86
CA ARG A 64 21.90 4.97 2.39
C ARG A 64 23.22 5.55 1.90
N LYS A 65 23.18 6.64 1.14
CA LYS A 65 24.39 7.35 0.68
C LYS A 65 25.17 7.94 1.85
N LEU A 66 24.49 8.52 2.83
CA LEU A 66 25.11 9.08 4.03
C LEU A 66 25.80 7.99 4.86
N ILE A 67 25.12 6.87 5.12
CA ILE A 67 25.70 5.68 5.79
C ILE A 67 26.95 5.22 5.05
N LYS A 68 26.90 5.07 3.73
CA LYS A 68 28.07 4.65 2.92
C LYS A 68 29.23 5.64 3.02
N LYS A 69 28.95 6.95 3.09
CA LYS A 69 29.99 7.98 3.30
C LYS A 69 30.61 7.88 4.70
N LEU A 70 29.79 7.78 5.75
CA LEU A 70 30.26 7.65 7.13
C LEU A 70 31.10 6.38 7.34
N VAL A 71 30.70 5.25 6.74
CA VAL A 71 31.49 4.01 6.78
C VAL A 71 32.85 4.18 6.10
N LYS A 72 32.90 4.88 4.95
CA LYS A 72 34.17 5.18 4.27
C LYS A 72 35.07 6.10 5.09
N GLN A 73 34.49 7.11 5.74
CA GLN A 73 35.21 8.02 6.64
C GLN A 73 35.77 7.25 7.83
N TYR A 74 34.94 6.43 8.49
CA TYR A 74 35.34 5.62 9.63
C TYR A 74 36.53 4.70 9.33
N ARG A 75 36.55 4.08 8.14
CA ARG A 75 37.65 3.22 7.69
C ARG A 75 38.98 3.96 7.45
N LYS A 76 38.93 5.26 7.18
CA LYS A 76 40.09 6.10 6.87
C LYS A 76 40.48 7.05 8.01
N ALA A 77 39.67 7.13 9.05
CA ALA A 77 39.85 8.05 10.17
C ALA A 77 40.92 7.54 11.15
N SER A 78 41.55 8.48 11.85
CA SER A 78 42.44 8.17 12.97
C SER A 78 41.66 7.58 14.16
N ASP A 79 42.36 6.93 15.07
CA ASP A 79 41.73 6.29 16.24
C ASP A 79 40.99 7.29 17.15
N GLU A 80 41.40 8.55 17.16
CA GLU A 80 40.73 9.65 17.87
C GLU A 80 39.38 10.05 17.24
N GLN A 81 39.25 9.92 15.91
CA GLN A 81 38.05 10.31 15.16
C GLN A 81 37.03 9.18 15.02
N LYS A 82 37.46 7.92 15.18
CA LYS A 82 36.60 6.73 15.08
C LYS A 82 35.42 6.74 16.06
N PRO A 83 35.55 7.11 17.35
CA PRO A 83 34.43 7.15 18.27
C PRO A 83 33.30 8.09 17.80
N ALA A 84 33.65 9.31 17.40
CA ALA A 84 32.68 10.29 16.90
C ALA A 84 31.96 9.81 15.63
N LEU A 85 32.71 9.22 14.67
CA LEU A 85 32.12 8.67 13.44
C LEU A 85 31.24 7.44 13.70
N LYS A 86 31.59 6.60 14.70
CA LYS A 86 30.77 5.45 15.11
C LYS A 86 29.46 5.92 15.72
N GLU A 87 29.48 6.96 16.54
CA GLU A 87 28.28 7.53 17.15
C GLU A 87 27.36 8.15 16.09
N GLN A 88 27.91 8.97 15.18
CA GLN A 88 27.15 9.50 14.04
C GLN A 88 26.55 8.39 13.17
N LEU A 89 27.33 7.34 12.87
CA LEU A 89 26.84 6.19 12.12
C LEU A 89 25.69 5.49 12.85
N SER A 90 25.80 5.30 14.17
CA SER A 90 24.76 4.66 14.97
C SER A 90 23.45 5.45 14.95
N GLN A 91 23.51 6.78 15.06
CA GLN A 91 22.34 7.64 15.01
C GLN A 91 21.64 7.57 13.65
N VAL A 92 22.40 7.68 12.56
CA VAL A 92 21.85 7.61 11.19
C VAL A 92 21.26 6.23 10.89
N VAL A 93 21.91 5.15 11.34
CA VAL A 93 21.40 3.78 11.19
C VAL A 93 20.11 3.61 11.99
N SER A 94 20.06 4.05 13.25
CA SER A 94 18.85 3.99 14.08
C SER A 94 17.69 4.69 13.41
N GLN A 95 17.88 5.94 12.97
CA GLN A 95 16.85 6.70 12.26
C GLN A 95 16.38 6.01 10.98
N SER A 96 17.30 5.36 10.25
CA SER A 96 16.94 4.61 9.04
C SER A 96 16.12 3.36 9.36
N VAL A 97 16.44 2.66 10.45
CA VAL A 97 15.71 1.47 10.91
C VAL A 97 14.32 1.87 11.40
N ASP A 98 14.21 2.91 12.23
CA ASP A 98 12.95 3.43 12.73
C ASP A 98 12.01 3.86 11.60
N ALA A 99 12.55 4.58 10.60
CA ALA A 99 11.80 4.96 9.41
C ALA A 99 11.33 3.74 8.60
N GLY A 100 12.17 2.72 8.48
CA GLY A 100 11.81 1.46 7.81
C GLY A 100 10.67 0.72 8.53
N PHE A 101 10.75 0.61 9.85
CA PHE A 101 9.68 0.01 10.66
C PHE A 101 8.37 0.81 10.59
N ALA A 102 8.45 2.14 10.65
CA ALA A 102 7.28 3.00 10.53
C ALA A 102 6.58 2.82 9.17
N TYR A 103 7.34 2.74 8.08
CA TYR A 103 6.82 2.48 6.74
C TYR A 103 6.09 1.12 6.66
N VAL A 104 6.72 0.05 7.14
CA VAL A 104 6.11 -1.30 7.12
C VAL A 104 4.84 -1.34 7.98
N LYS A 105 4.86 -0.73 9.17
CA LYS A 105 3.67 -0.62 10.03
C LYS A 105 2.54 0.13 9.34
N ALA A 106 2.85 1.24 8.66
CA ALA A 106 1.85 2.01 7.93
C ALA A 106 1.24 1.20 6.77
N ARG A 107 2.06 0.42 6.04
CA ARG A 107 1.57 -0.47 4.99
C ARG A 107 0.65 -1.57 5.52
N ILE A 108 1.06 -2.23 6.61
CA ILE A 108 0.24 -3.26 7.25
C ILE A 108 -1.11 -2.67 7.71
N ALA A 109 -1.09 -1.46 8.27
CA ALA A 109 -2.32 -0.77 8.67
C ALA A 109 -3.24 -0.49 7.47
N ALA A 110 -2.70 -0.01 6.36
CA ALA A 110 -3.46 0.24 5.13
C ALA A 110 -4.02 -1.06 4.53
N GLU A 111 -3.25 -2.15 4.55
CA GLU A 111 -3.72 -3.46 4.07
C GLU A 111 -4.83 -4.03 4.96
N ARG A 112 -4.74 -3.86 6.29
CA ARG A 112 -5.82 -4.21 7.22
C ARG A 112 -7.09 -3.41 6.98
N GLU A 113 -6.97 -2.10 6.77
CA GLU A 113 -8.11 -1.25 6.44
C GLU A 113 -8.77 -1.69 5.12
N ASN A 114 -7.97 -2.06 4.12
CA ASN A 114 -8.48 -2.61 2.87
C ASN A 114 -9.26 -3.92 3.11
N LEU A 115 -8.74 -4.83 3.92
CA LEU A 115 -9.45 -6.06 4.28
C LEU A 115 -10.78 -5.77 4.99
N ASN A 116 -10.80 -4.84 5.95
CA ASN A 116 -12.03 -4.43 6.64
C ASN A 116 -13.06 -3.83 5.65
N ASN A 117 -12.60 -3.06 4.66
CA ASN A 117 -13.48 -2.52 3.63
C ASN A 117 -14.08 -3.63 2.75
N TRP A 118 -13.30 -4.66 2.42
CA TRP A 118 -13.80 -5.83 1.71
C TRP A 118 -14.80 -6.62 2.53
N GLU A 119 -14.52 -6.84 3.81
CA GLU A 119 -15.43 -7.53 4.72
C GLU A 119 -16.77 -6.78 4.84
N LYS A 120 -16.72 -5.46 5.03
CA LYS A 120 -17.92 -4.62 5.06
C LYS A 120 -18.70 -4.69 3.75
N LYS A 121 -18.00 -4.70 2.61
CA LYS A 121 -18.64 -4.84 1.29
C LYS A 121 -19.33 -6.19 1.14
N ILE A 122 -18.68 -7.28 1.55
CA ILE A 122 -19.26 -8.63 1.51
C ILE A 122 -20.53 -8.66 2.36
N GLN A 123 -20.50 -8.14 3.59
CA GLN A 123 -21.69 -8.09 4.45
C GLN A 123 -22.83 -7.28 3.81
N GLN A 124 -22.52 -6.16 3.14
CA GLN A 124 -23.51 -5.38 2.41
C GLN A 124 -24.08 -6.15 1.20
N ASP A 125 -23.23 -6.85 0.46
CA ASP A 125 -23.63 -7.65 -0.69
C ASP A 125 -24.46 -8.87 -0.26
N GLU A 126 -24.14 -9.48 0.89
CA GLU A 126 -24.91 -10.58 1.50
C GLU A 126 -26.32 -10.14 1.88
N GLN A 127 -26.47 -8.95 2.48
CA GLN A 127 -27.79 -8.39 2.81
C GLN A 127 -28.65 -8.14 1.57
N ASN A 128 -28.02 -7.90 0.41
CA ASN A 128 -28.71 -7.53 -0.83
C ASN A 128 -28.56 -8.60 -1.93
N ILE A 129 -28.22 -9.84 -1.55
CA ILE A 129 -27.73 -10.84 -2.49
C ILE A 129 -28.73 -11.17 -3.59
N ASP A 130 -30.03 -11.18 -3.27
CA ASP A 130 -31.08 -11.51 -4.24
C ASP A 130 -31.33 -10.36 -5.24
N GLN A 131 -31.20 -9.11 -4.80
CA GLN A 131 -31.23 -7.95 -5.69
C GLN A 131 -30.03 -7.95 -6.63
N ILE A 132 -28.84 -8.31 -6.13
CA ILE A 132 -27.62 -8.44 -6.94
C ILE A 132 -27.79 -9.54 -7.99
N LYS A 133 -28.35 -10.70 -7.62
CA LYS A 133 -28.64 -11.79 -8.56
C LYS A 133 -29.62 -11.34 -9.65
N ALA A 134 -30.72 -10.70 -9.27
CA ALA A 134 -31.74 -10.22 -10.21
C ALA A 134 -31.15 -9.22 -11.22
N ARG A 135 -30.43 -8.21 -10.73
CA ARG A 135 -29.71 -7.25 -11.58
C ARG A 135 -28.73 -7.94 -12.53
N ARG A 136 -28.04 -8.97 -12.06
CA ARG A 136 -27.06 -9.69 -12.88
C ARG A 136 -27.72 -10.46 -14.03
N VAL A 137 -28.93 -11.00 -13.81
CA VAL A 137 -29.73 -11.61 -14.88
C VAL A 137 -30.12 -10.55 -15.91
N GLU A 138 -30.60 -9.39 -15.48
CA GLU A 138 -30.96 -8.29 -16.39
C GLU A 138 -29.76 -7.78 -17.21
N GLU A 139 -28.59 -7.62 -16.57
CA GLU A 139 -27.36 -7.20 -17.25
C GLU A 139 -26.86 -8.22 -18.29
N LEU A 140 -27.12 -9.51 -18.07
CA LEU A 140 -26.82 -10.57 -19.03
C LEU A 140 -27.79 -10.53 -20.21
N LEU A 141 -29.09 -10.40 -19.94
CA LEU A 141 -30.11 -10.34 -20.99
C LEU A 141 -29.99 -9.08 -21.85
N SER A 142 -29.58 -7.94 -21.27
CA SER A 142 -29.39 -6.68 -22.01
C SER A 142 -28.06 -6.59 -22.77
N GLY A 143 -27.15 -7.55 -22.57
CA GLY A 143 -25.78 -7.53 -23.09
C GLY A 143 -24.89 -6.44 -22.46
N GLU A 144 -25.38 -5.75 -21.43
CA GLU A 144 -24.62 -4.72 -20.71
C GLU A 144 -23.40 -5.32 -19.99
N ALA A 145 -23.53 -6.55 -19.46
CA ALA A 145 -22.43 -7.28 -18.86
C ALA A 145 -21.24 -7.45 -19.83
N GLU A 146 -21.53 -7.78 -21.10
CA GLU A 146 -20.49 -7.93 -22.13
C GLU A 146 -19.84 -6.58 -22.48
N ARG A 147 -20.63 -5.51 -22.57
CA ARG A 147 -20.12 -4.15 -22.81
C ARG A 147 -19.21 -3.69 -21.67
N LYS A 148 -19.62 -3.91 -20.41
CA LYS A 148 -18.82 -3.64 -19.21
C LYS A 148 -17.51 -4.43 -19.22
N HIS A 149 -17.56 -5.73 -19.55
CA HIS A 149 -16.38 -6.57 -19.65
C HIS A 149 -15.41 -6.06 -20.74
N LYS A 150 -15.90 -5.78 -21.96
CA LYS A 150 -15.08 -5.22 -23.04
C LYS A 150 -14.45 -3.87 -22.65
N ALA A 151 -15.21 -3.01 -21.97
CA ALA A 151 -14.71 -1.72 -21.47
C ALA A 151 -13.61 -1.92 -20.41
N ALA A 152 -13.83 -2.82 -19.45
CA ALA A 152 -12.84 -3.17 -18.43
C ALA A 152 -11.57 -3.76 -19.06
N GLN A 153 -11.71 -4.66 -20.02
CA GLN A 153 -10.58 -5.24 -20.75
C GLN A 153 -9.80 -4.18 -21.54
N LYS A 154 -10.49 -3.24 -22.22
CA LYS A 154 -9.85 -2.10 -22.89
C LYS A 154 -9.10 -1.20 -21.90
N LYS A 155 -9.71 -0.90 -20.74
CA LYS A 155 -9.09 -0.10 -19.68
C LYS A 155 -7.85 -0.80 -19.11
N TRP A 156 -7.93 -2.10 -18.85
CA TRP A 156 -6.81 -2.91 -18.38
C TRP A 156 -5.68 -2.94 -19.41
N LYS A 157 -5.97 -3.22 -20.68
CA LYS A 157 -4.97 -3.14 -21.77
C LYS A 157 -4.29 -1.77 -21.83
N LYS A 158 -5.04 -0.67 -21.66
CA LYS A 158 -4.50 0.69 -21.63
C LYS A 158 -3.59 0.92 -20.41
N GLN A 159 -3.98 0.43 -19.24
CA GLN A 159 -3.17 0.50 -18.02
C GLN A 159 -1.87 -0.31 -18.16
N MET A 160 -1.94 -1.54 -18.68
CA MET A 160 -0.77 -2.39 -18.91
C MET A 160 0.20 -1.76 -19.90
N LYS A 161 -0.30 -1.22 -21.04
CA LYS A 161 0.54 -0.47 -21.98
C LYS A 161 1.18 0.77 -21.35
N LYS A 162 0.45 1.50 -20.49
CA LYS A 162 0.99 2.67 -19.78
C LYS A 162 2.08 2.25 -18.77
N ALA A 163 1.87 1.15 -18.05
CA ALA A 163 2.84 0.59 -17.12
C ALA A 163 4.10 0.09 -17.85
N GLU A 164 3.94 -0.62 -18.96
CA GLU A 164 5.07 -1.08 -19.79
C GLU A 164 5.90 0.10 -20.30
N LYS A 165 5.25 1.17 -20.80
CA LYS A 165 5.94 2.39 -21.22
C LYS A 165 6.64 3.14 -20.09
N ALA A 166 6.16 3.02 -18.85
CA ALA A 166 6.79 3.66 -17.70
C ALA A 166 8.00 2.85 -17.18
N LEU A 167 8.13 1.59 -17.59
CA LEU A 167 9.22 0.69 -17.23
C LEU A 167 10.37 0.67 -18.26
N ARG A 168 10.10 1.10 -19.50
CA ARG A 168 11.12 1.31 -20.56
C ARG A 168 11.68 2.71 -20.50
#